data_AF-A0A2R7KY99-F1
#
_entry.id   AF-A0A2R7KY99-F1
#
_cell.length_a   1.000
_cell.length_b   1.000
_cell.length_c   1.000
_cell.angle_alpha   90.00
_cell.angle_beta   90.00
_cell.angle_gamma   90.00
#
_symmetry.space_group_name_H-M   'P 1'
#
loop_
_entity.id
_entity.type
_entity.pdbx_description
1 polymer ?
#
loop_
_entity_poly.entity_id
_entity_poly.type
_entity_poly.pdbx_seq_one_letter_code
_entity_poly.pdbx_strand_id
1 'polypeptide(L)'
;MNSVKETASNPVENKTKSNFERPMLNKKRSDKIAVLVTNTFGSITFLFICILFFSLWILWNLNLLPSLKPFDPFPFPALEMGVSIFAIVLSVSVLISQKRQGRMEKISQDVEFEINIQAEKEITKILEMLHNIQKKLHIDQRDAELEQMKENIDLQELHEKAKIKQKD
;
A
#
# COMPACT_ATOMS: atom_id res chain seq x y z
N MET A 1 7.95 -11.08 -62.44
CA MET A 1 7.35 -10.24 -61.38
C MET A 1 6.89 -11.13 -60.24
N ASN A 2 7.83 -11.79 -59.56
CA ASN A 2 7.61 -12.70 -58.44
C ASN A 2 8.65 -12.35 -57.39
N SER A 3 8.29 -11.53 -56.41
CA SER A 3 9.10 -11.36 -55.20
C SER A 3 8.29 -10.64 -54.11
N VAL A 4 7.22 -11.26 -53.63
CA VAL A 4 6.71 -11.03 -52.26
C VAL A 4 6.00 -12.31 -51.82
N LYS A 5 6.77 -13.39 -51.70
CA LYS A 5 6.31 -14.65 -51.09
C LYS A 5 7.30 -15.07 -50.02
N GLU A 6 7.65 -14.16 -49.11
CA GLU A 6 8.46 -14.49 -47.93
C GLU A 6 8.54 -13.31 -46.96
N THR A 7 7.50 -13.13 -46.16
CA THR A 7 7.70 -12.70 -44.76
C THR A 7 6.93 -13.70 -43.93
N ALA A 8 7.63 -14.79 -43.66
CA ALA A 8 7.18 -15.88 -42.83
C ALA A 8 6.65 -15.31 -41.50
N SER A 9 5.40 -15.65 -41.22
CA SER A 9 4.81 -15.71 -39.87
C SER A 9 5.88 -16.21 -38.88
N ASN A 10 6.49 -15.27 -38.15
CA ASN A 10 7.51 -15.59 -37.18
C ASN A 10 6.86 -16.34 -36.00
N PRO A 11 7.20 -17.62 -35.76
CA PRO A 11 6.55 -18.43 -34.74
C PRO A 11 6.80 -17.90 -33.33
N VAL A 12 7.85 -17.08 -33.14
CA VAL A 12 8.16 -16.40 -31.88
C VAL A 12 7.20 -15.23 -31.65
N GLU A 13 6.90 -14.44 -32.68
CA GLU A 13 6.01 -13.27 -32.55
C GLU A 13 4.55 -13.67 -32.33
N ASN A 14 4.08 -14.74 -32.98
CA ASN A 14 2.75 -15.30 -32.75
C ASN A 14 2.64 -15.93 -31.35
N LYS A 15 3.64 -16.72 -30.90
CA LYS A 15 3.64 -17.28 -29.54
C LYS A 15 3.71 -16.21 -28.45
N THR A 16 4.42 -15.10 -28.68
CA THR A 16 4.50 -14.00 -27.72
C THR A 16 3.17 -13.24 -27.63
N LYS A 17 2.52 -12.96 -28.77
CA LYS A 17 1.19 -12.33 -28.78
C LYS A 17 0.12 -13.27 -28.20
N SER A 18 0.15 -14.58 -28.51
CA SER A 18 -0.84 -15.55 -28.01
C SER A 18 -0.70 -15.87 -26.52
N ASN A 19 0.52 -15.81 -25.96
CA ASN A 19 0.76 -16.02 -24.52
C ASN A 19 0.50 -14.75 -23.70
N PHE A 20 0.71 -13.56 -24.27
CA PHE A 20 0.41 -12.30 -23.58
C PHE A 20 -1.10 -12.01 -23.54
N GLU A 21 -1.87 -12.48 -24.54
CA GLU A 21 -3.32 -12.28 -24.57
C GLU A 21 -4.16 -13.32 -23.79
N ARG A 22 -3.54 -14.34 -23.17
CA ARG A 22 -4.27 -15.36 -22.39
C ARG A 22 -3.94 -15.34 -20.89
N PRO A 23 -4.40 -14.30 -20.17
CA PRO A 23 -5.26 -14.58 -19.01
C PRO A 23 -6.48 -13.65 -18.84
N MET A 24 -6.89 -12.88 -19.85
CA MET A 24 -7.91 -11.81 -19.67
C MET A 24 -9.34 -12.15 -20.11
N LEU A 25 -9.59 -13.34 -20.68
CA LEU A 25 -10.91 -13.65 -21.27
C LEU A 25 -11.89 -14.38 -20.35
N ASN A 26 -11.47 -14.94 -19.21
CA ASN A 26 -12.39 -15.64 -18.29
C ASN A 26 -12.50 -15.01 -16.89
N LYS A 27 -11.98 -13.79 -16.72
CA LYS A 27 -11.96 -13.11 -15.43
C LYS A 27 -12.98 -11.97 -15.31
N LYS A 28 -13.79 -11.71 -16.34
CA LYS A 28 -14.72 -10.57 -16.37
C LYS A 28 -15.85 -10.59 -15.33
N ARG A 29 -16.21 -11.74 -14.73
CA ARG A 29 -17.21 -11.80 -13.65
C ARG A 29 -16.55 -11.75 -12.27
N SER A 30 -15.51 -12.55 -12.06
CA SER A 30 -14.78 -12.60 -10.79
C SER A 30 -13.98 -11.32 -10.53
N ASP A 31 -13.36 -10.71 -11.54
CA ASP A 31 -12.69 -9.41 -11.38
C ASP A 31 -13.69 -8.28 -11.14
N LYS A 32 -14.90 -8.34 -11.72
CA LYS A 32 -15.94 -7.35 -11.40
C LYS A 32 -16.42 -7.48 -9.97
N ILE A 33 -16.65 -8.71 -9.50
CA ILE A 33 -17.01 -8.97 -8.09
C ILE A 33 -15.83 -8.57 -7.18
N ALA A 34 -14.59 -8.86 -7.56
CA ALA A 34 -13.42 -8.46 -6.78
C ALA A 34 -13.23 -6.93 -6.73
N VAL A 35 -13.48 -6.21 -7.82
CA VAL A 35 -13.43 -4.73 -7.86
C VAL A 35 -14.59 -4.13 -7.07
N LEU A 36 -15.79 -4.71 -7.16
CA LEU A 36 -16.96 -4.25 -6.42
C LEU A 36 -16.80 -4.53 -4.92
N VAL A 37 -16.29 -5.70 -4.53
CA VAL A 37 -15.94 -6.04 -3.14
C VAL A 37 -14.81 -5.13 -2.63
N THR A 38 -13.74 -4.92 -3.39
CA THR A 38 -12.62 -4.05 -2.97
C THR A 38 -13.08 -2.59 -2.78
N ASN A 39 -13.95 -2.07 -3.66
CA ASN A 39 -14.44 -0.70 -3.58
C ASN A 39 -15.54 -0.52 -2.52
N THR A 40 -16.32 -1.57 -2.24
CA THR A 40 -17.41 -1.53 -1.26
C THR A 40 -16.87 -1.72 0.16
N PHE A 41 -15.99 -2.69 0.40
CA PHE A 41 -15.48 -2.99 1.75
C PHE A 41 -14.43 -1.99 2.26
N GLY A 42 -13.82 -1.19 1.38
CA GLY A 42 -12.84 -0.16 1.75
C GLY A 42 -13.41 1.26 1.90
N SER A 43 -14.72 1.46 1.72
CA SER A 43 -15.33 2.79 1.65
C SER A 43 -16.30 3.05 2.81
N ILE A 44 -16.34 4.30 3.27
CA ILE A 44 -17.28 4.81 4.30
C ILE A 44 -18.75 4.49 3.95
N THR A 45 -19.05 4.31 2.65
CA THR A 45 -20.36 3.94 2.12
C THR A 45 -20.88 2.60 2.66
N PHE A 46 -20.01 1.62 2.91
CA PHE A 46 -20.43 0.32 3.44
C PHE A 46 -20.90 0.41 4.89
N LEU A 47 -20.26 1.25 5.70
CA LEU A 47 -20.69 1.52 7.06
C LEU A 47 -22.13 2.08 7.07
N PHE A 48 -22.43 3.05 6.20
CA PHE A 48 -23.77 3.60 6.08
C PHE A 48 -24.81 2.56 5.65
N ILE A 49 -24.46 1.63 4.75
CA ILE A 49 -25.39 0.56 4.34
C ILE A 49 -25.72 -0.38 5.51
N CYS A 50 -24.73 -0.72 6.35
CA CYS A 50 -24.94 -1.54 7.54
C CYS A 50 -25.85 -0.83 8.54
N ILE A 51 -25.61 0.46 8.81
CA ILE A 51 -26.43 1.26 9.73
C ILE A 51 -27.88 1.33 9.24
N LEU A 52 -28.08 1.56 7.94
CA LEU A 52 -29.43 1.56 7.35
C LEU A 52 -30.10 0.20 7.47
N PHE A 53 -29.39 -0.89 7.17
CA PHE A 53 -29.91 -2.25 7.31
C PHE A 53 -30.35 -2.56 8.75
N PHE A 54 -29.51 -2.25 9.73
CA PHE A 54 -29.85 -2.41 11.15
C PHE A 54 -31.07 -1.57 11.54
N SER A 55 -31.09 -0.30 11.10
CA SER A 55 -32.20 0.61 11.38
C SER A 55 -33.52 0.10 10.80
N LEU A 56 -33.51 -0.41 9.55
CA LEU A 56 -34.68 -1.01 8.91
C LEU A 56 -35.13 -2.29 9.63
N TRP A 57 -34.20 -3.16 10.04
CA TRP A 57 -34.51 -4.39 10.76
C TRP A 57 -35.16 -4.13 12.12
N ILE A 58 -34.60 -3.15 12.85
CA ILE A 58 -35.13 -2.71 14.14
C ILE A 58 -36.53 -2.12 13.94
N LEU A 59 -36.73 -1.20 12.98
CA LEU A 59 -38.05 -0.64 12.66
C LEU A 59 -39.09 -1.71 12.30
N TRP A 60 -38.69 -2.72 11.52
CA TRP A 60 -39.56 -3.84 11.14
C TRP A 60 -39.99 -4.67 12.36
N ASN A 61 -39.08 -4.92 13.30
CA ASN A 61 -39.36 -5.71 14.50
C ASN A 61 -39.97 -4.91 15.67
N LEU A 62 -40.03 -3.57 15.58
CA LEU A 62 -40.70 -2.69 16.56
C LEU A 62 -42.23 -2.72 16.51
N ASN A 63 -42.81 -3.72 15.83
CA ASN A 63 -44.25 -3.99 15.83
C ASN A 63 -45.11 -2.86 15.22
N LEU A 64 -44.53 -2.03 14.34
CA LEU A 64 -45.21 -0.96 13.60
C LEU A 64 -46.32 -1.46 12.65
N LEU A 65 -46.34 -2.75 12.33
CA LEU A 65 -47.44 -3.40 11.60
C LEU A 65 -48.22 -4.34 12.53
N PRO A 66 -49.50 -4.05 12.86
CA PRO A 66 -50.33 -4.82 13.79
C PRO A 66 -50.58 -6.30 13.39
N SER A 67 -50.27 -6.69 12.15
CA SER A 67 -50.58 -8.01 11.60
C SER A 67 -49.40 -8.97 11.48
N LEU A 68 -48.18 -8.56 11.83
CA LEU A 68 -46.99 -9.41 11.74
C LEU A 68 -46.51 -9.80 13.14
N LYS A 69 -46.46 -11.11 13.41
CA LYS A 69 -45.88 -11.64 14.64
C LYS A 69 -44.39 -11.23 14.69
N PRO A 70 -43.89 -10.67 15.80
CA PRO A 70 -42.49 -10.25 15.89
C PRO A 70 -41.58 -11.47 15.58
N PHE A 71 -40.83 -11.36 14.48
CA PHE A 71 -39.94 -12.42 14.00
C PHE A 71 -38.69 -12.53 14.88
N ASP A 72 -38.22 -11.40 15.39
CA ASP A 72 -37.07 -11.29 16.29
C ASP A 72 -37.46 -10.40 17.49
N PRO A 73 -38.07 -10.97 18.55
CA PRO A 73 -38.44 -10.22 19.75
C PRO A 73 -37.20 -9.63 20.42
N PHE A 74 -37.35 -8.44 21.01
CA PHE A 74 -36.30 -7.86 21.86
C PHE A 74 -35.86 -8.90 22.91
N PRO A 75 -34.58 -9.32 22.96
CA PRO A 75 -33.35 -8.57 22.60
C PRO A 75 -32.72 -8.83 21.20
N PHE A 76 -33.47 -9.26 20.18
CA PHE A 76 -33.02 -9.55 18.81
C PHE A 76 -31.95 -10.68 18.65
N PRO A 77 -32.17 -11.92 19.18
CA PRO A 77 -31.18 -12.99 19.10
C PRO A 77 -30.73 -13.36 17.68
N ALA A 78 -31.62 -13.25 16.68
CA ALA A 78 -31.28 -13.63 15.30
C ALA A 78 -30.31 -12.61 14.67
N LEU A 79 -30.53 -11.33 14.94
CA LEU A 79 -29.64 -10.26 14.49
C LEU A 79 -28.27 -10.37 15.15
N GLU A 80 -28.23 -10.55 16.47
CA GLU A 80 -26.98 -10.64 17.24
C GLU A 80 -26.09 -11.81 16.74
N MET A 81 -26.69 -12.97 16.51
CA MET A 81 -25.97 -14.12 15.96
C MET A 81 -25.36 -13.81 14.59
N GLY A 82 -26.13 -13.22 13.67
CA GLY A 82 -25.63 -12.85 12.34
C GLY A 82 -24.50 -11.82 12.40
N VAL A 83 -24.63 -10.81 13.26
CA VAL A 83 -23.63 -9.75 13.44
C VAL A 83 -22.33 -10.31 14.01
N SER A 84 -22.38 -11.24 14.96
CA SER A 84 -21.16 -11.82 15.55
C SER A 84 -20.27 -12.51 14.52
N ILE A 85 -20.86 -13.32 13.63
CA ILE A 85 -20.15 -14.00 12.56
C ILE A 85 -19.60 -12.98 11.56
N PHE A 86 -20.42 -11.98 11.21
CA PHE A 86 -20.01 -10.90 10.31
C PHE A 86 -18.82 -10.11 10.87
N ALA A 87 -18.81 -9.82 12.16
CA ALA A 87 -17.74 -9.11 12.85
C ALA A 87 -16.41 -9.90 12.83
N ILE A 88 -16.45 -11.23 13.00
CA ILE A 88 -15.25 -12.08 12.88
C ILE A 88 -14.66 -11.98 11.47
N VAL A 89 -15.50 -12.08 10.43
CA VAL A 89 -15.08 -11.96 9.03
C VAL A 89 -14.46 -10.58 8.76
N LEU A 90 -15.09 -9.51 9.27
CA LEU A 90 -14.55 -8.15 9.16
C LEU A 90 -13.20 -8.02 9.84
N SER A 91 -13.06 -8.51 11.08
CA SER A 91 -11.82 -8.44 11.85
C SER A 91 -10.66 -9.12 11.11
N VAL A 92 -10.88 -10.32 10.58
CA VAL A 92 -9.88 -11.04 9.77
C VAL A 92 -9.57 -10.28 8.48
N SER A 93 -10.58 -9.75 7.79
CA SER A 93 -10.39 -8.93 6.58
C SER A 93 -9.55 -7.69 6.83
N VAL A 94 -9.82 -6.99 7.94
CA VAL A 94 -9.04 -5.83 8.40
C VAL A 94 -7.61 -6.25 8.73
N LEU A 95 -7.41 -7.35 9.47
CA LEU A 95 -6.08 -7.84 9.81
C LEU A 95 -5.24 -8.20 8.57
N ILE A 96 -5.85 -8.82 7.57
CA ILE A 96 -5.19 -9.13 6.29
C ILE A 96 -4.83 -7.82 5.54
N SER A 97 -5.73 -6.85 5.56
CA SER A 97 -5.52 -5.54 4.92
C SER A 97 -4.40 -4.76 5.58
N GLN A 98 -4.36 -4.73 6.91
CA GLN A 98 -3.30 -4.12 7.71
C GLN A 98 -1.96 -4.81 7.48
N LYS A 99 -1.91 -6.16 7.50
CA LYS A 99 -0.68 -6.91 7.20
C LYS A 99 -0.14 -6.60 5.80
N ARG A 100 -1.02 -6.42 4.81
CA ARG A 100 -0.63 -6.04 3.45
C ARG A 100 -0.06 -4.61 3.39
N GLN A 101 -0.72 -3.67 4.05
CA GLN A 101 -0.27 -2.27 4.13
C GLN A 101 1.08 -2.16 4.83
N GLY A 102 1.24 -2.78 6.01
CA GLY A 102 2.49 -2.73 6.76
C GLY A 102 3.69 -3.33 6.02
N ARG A 103 3.49 -4.35 5.17
CA ARG A 103 4.56 -4.87 4.30
C ARG A 103 4.97 -3.86 3.23
N MET A 104 4.02 -3.15 2.63
CA MET A 104 4.33 -2.13 1.63
C MET A 104 5.01 -0.93 2.27
N GLU A 105 4.50 -0.47 3.41
CA GLU A 105 5.10 0.60 4.21
C GLU A 105 6.54 0.27 4.59
N LYS A 106 6.83 -0.96 5.00
CA LYS A 106 8.20 -1.39 5.32
C LYS A 106 9.14 -1.29 4.11
N ILE A 107 8.69 -1.73 2.93
CA ILE A 107 9.50 -1.64 1.70
C ILE A 107 9.76 -0.17 1.35
N SER A 108 8.73 0.68 1.42
CA SER A 108 8.88 2.12 1.19
C SER A 108 9.87 2.74 2.17
N GLN A 109 9.80 2.39 3.46
CA GLN A 109 10.74 2.85 4.48
C GLN A 109 12.18 2.41 4.20
N ASP A 110 12.38 1.15 3.82
CA ASP A 110 13.72 0.62 3.50
C ASP A 110 14.33 1.37 2.29
N VAL A 111 13.52 1.65 1.26
CA VAL A 111 13.94 2.40 0.07
C VAL A 111 14.22 3.87 0.39
N GLU A 112 13.33 4.54 1.14
CA GLU A 112 13.52 5.93 1.57
C GLU A 112 14.80 6.08 2.39
N PHE A 113 15.07 5.11 3.27
CA PHE A 113 16.31 5.06 4.03
C PHE A 113 17.54 4.96 3.11
N GLU A 114 17.56 4.02 2.17
CA GLU A 114 18.69 3.84 1.25
C GLU A 114 18.97 5.10 0.40
N ILE A 115 17.90 5.73 -0.12
CA ILE A 115 18.01 6.99 -0.88
C ILE A 115 18.60 8.09 -0.01
N ASN A 116 18.15 8.23 1.25
CA ASN A 116 18.67 9.26 2.15
C ASN A 116 20.17 9.07 2.40
N ILE A 117 20.62 7.83 2.63
CA ILE A 117 22.04 7.53 2.84
C ILE A 117 22.88 7.82 1.60
N GLN A 118 22.36 7.53 0.41
CA GLN A 118 23.06 7.88 -0.83
C GLN A 118 23.14 9.40 -0.99
N ALA A 119 22.04 10.12 -0.77
CA ALA A 119 21.99 11.57 -0.87
C ALA A 119 22.99 12.23 0.09
N GLU A 120 23.08 11.75 1.33
CA GLU A 120 24.06 12.24 2.30
C GLU A 120 25.50 12.06 1.80
N LYS A 121 25.86 10.87 1.28
CA LYS A 121 27.20 10.63 0.71
C LYS A 121 27.51 11.56 -0.47
N GLU A 122 26.53 11.79 -1.35
CA GLU A 122 26.68 12.71 -2.47
C GLU A 122 26.88 14.15 -1.98
N ILE A 123 26.12 14.59 -0.96
CA ILE A 123 26.28 15.90 -0.33
C ILE A 123 27.67 16.04 0.30
N THR A 124 28.16 15.05 1.06
CA THR A 124 29.52 15.07 1.63
C THR A 124 30.56 15.23 0.55
N LYS A 125 30.43 14.47 -0.55
CA LYS A 125 31.39 14.52 -1.65
C LYS A 125 31.37 15.89 -2.34
N ILE A 126 30.20 16.49 -2.52
CA ILE A 126 30.07 17.85 -3.05
C ILE A 126 30.73 18.86 -2.09
N LEU A 127 30.51 18.71 -0.78
CA LEU A 127 31.09 19.58 0.25
C LEU A 127 32.63 19.49 0.27
N GLU A 128 33.18 18.29 0.18
CA GLU A 128 34.63 18.05 0.06
C GLU A 128 35.19 18.67 -1.23
N MET A 129 34.51 18.49 -2.36
CA MET A 129 34.92 19.10 -3.63
C MET A 129 34.89 20.62 -3.55
N LEU A 130 33.85 21.20 -2.94
CA LEU A 130 33.72 22.64 -2.74
C LEU A 130 34.83 23.18 -1.83
N HIS A 131 35.11 22.49 -0.72
CA HIS A 131 36.19 22.84 0.19
C HIS A 131 37.57 22.79 -0.51
N ASN A 132 37.80 21.79 -1.36
CA ASN A 132 39.02 21.69 -2.16
C ASN A 132 39.17 22.84 -3.17
N ILE A 133 38.06 23.28 -3.79
CA ILE A 133 38.05 24.43 -4.70
C ILE A 133 38.32 25.73 -3.93
N GLN A 134 37.66 25.93 -2.79
CA GLN A 134 37.87 27.08 -1.91
C GLN A 134 39.34 27.22 -1.49
N LYS A 135 39.97 26.09 -1.10
CA LYS A 135 41.39 26.04 -0.74
C LYS A 135 42.31 26.44 -1.89
N LYS A 136 42.02 26.02 -3.13
CA LYS A 136 42.80 26.40 -4.32
C LYS A 136 42.66 27.89 -4.67
N LEU A 137 41.50 28.48 -4.41
CA LEU A 137 41.23 29.89 -4.69
C LEU A 137 41.70 30.84 -3.57
N HIS A 138 42.27 30.31 -2.47
CA HIS A 138 42.70 31.08 -1.29
C HIS A 138 41.58 31.96 -0.69
N ILE A 139 40.32 31.54 -0.84
CA ILE A 139 39.17 32.22 -0.25
C ILE A 139 39.08 31.74 1.20
N ASP A 140 39.82 32.38 2.11
CA ASP A 140 39.78 32.10 3.55
C ASP A 140 38.52 32.74 4.17
N GLN A 141 37.35 32.22 3.79
CA GLN A 141 36.12 32.39 4.55
C GLN A 141 35.96 31.14 5.43
N ARG A 142 36.36 31.28 6.71
CA ARG A 142 36.05 30.28 7.73
C ARG A 142 34.57 30.36 8.05
N ASP A 143 33.80 29.51 7.40
CA ASP A 143 32.38 29.34 7.70
C ASP A 143 32.26 28.28 8.80
N ALA A 144 31.98 28.71 10.03
CA ALA A 144 31.81 27.82 11.18
C ALA A 144 30.66 26.81 10.95
N GLU A 145 29.69 27.18 10.12
CA GLU A 145 28.54 26.35 9.74
C GLU A 145 28.95 25.18 8.83
N LEU A 146 29.92 25.36 7.92
CA LEU A 146 30.45 24.31 7.04
C LEU A 146 31.26 23.26 7.81
N GLU A 147 32.02 23.68 8.83
CA GLU A 147 32.76 22.77 9.71
C GLU A 147 31.81 21.93 10.58
N GLN A 148 30.74 22.54 11.10
CA GLN A 148 29.69 21.83 11.84
C GLN A 148 28.89 20.85 10.98
N MET A 149 28.66 21.18 9.70
CA MET A 149 28.06 20.24 8.76
C MET A 149 28.98 19.04 8.51
N LYS A 150 30.30 19.23 8.30
CA LYS A 150 31.24 18.10 8.16
C LYS A 150 31.25 17.17 9.38
N GLU A 151 31.14 17.72 10.59
CA GLU A 151 31.16 16.96 11.84
C GLU A 151 29.86 16.17 12.08
N ASN A 152 28.69 16.71 11.70
CA ASN A 152 27.40 16.01 11.85
C ASN A 152 27.10 14.96 10.75
N ILE A 153 27.84 14.96 9.64
CA ILE A 153 27.60 14.06 8.49
C ILE A 153 28.25 12.67 8.67
N ASP A 154 28.96 12.39 9.77
CA ASP A 154 29.45 11.02 10.03
C ASP A 154 28.33 10.09 10.52
N LEU A 155 27.36 9.84 9.64
CA LEU A 155 26.27 8.88 9.83
C LEU A 155 26.77 7.44 9.94
N GLN A 156 28.04 7.14 9.62
CA GLN A 156 28.59 5.81 9.85
C GLN A 156 28.58 5.47 11.35
N GLU A 157 28.85 6.46 12.23
CA GLU A 157 28.84 6.26 13.68
C GLU A 157 27.42 6.10 14.24
N LEU A 158 26.44 6.83 13.67
CA LEU A 158 25.02 6.70 14.05
C LEU A 158 24.42 5.37 13.58
N HIS A 159 24.82 4.88 12.41
CA HIS A 159 24.37 3.59 11.84
C HIS A 159 24.85 2.40 12.66
N GLU A 160 26.08 2.45 13.17
CA GLU A 160 26.64 1.41 14.02
C GLU A 160 25.92 1.37 15.38
N LYS A 161 25.67 2.54 15.98
CA LYS A 161 24.89 2.65 17.23
C LYS A 161 23.44 2.17 17.07
N ALA A 162 22.80 2.42 15.93
CA ALA A 162 21.43 1.97 15.66
C ALA A 162 21.34 0.46 15.38
N LYS A 163 22.30 -0.12 14.64
CA LYS A 163 22.38 -1.57 14.40
C LYS A 163 22.68 -2.37 15.66
N ILE A 164 23.53 -1.85 16.55
CA ILE A 164 23.84 -2.50 17.83
C ILE A 164 22.58 -2.54 18.71
N LYS A 165 21.79 -1.47 18.73
CA LYS A 165 20.59 -1.36 19.58
C LYS A 165 19.38 -2.19 19.11
N GLN A 166 19.35 -2.67 17.86
CA GLN A 166 18.30 -3.58 17.36
C GLN A 166 18.64 -5.08 17.54
N LYS A 167 19.84 -5.41 18.04
CA LYS A 167 20.30 -6.78 18.20
C LYS A 167 20.22 -7.29 19.66
N ASP A 168 19.97 -6.40 20.61
CA ASP A 168 19.67 -6.68 22.02
C ASP A 168 18.16 -6.57 22.28
#